data_AF-A0A960SKF1-F1
#
_entry.id   AF-A0A960SKF1-F1
#
_cell.length_a   1.000
_cell.length_b   1.000
_cell.length_c   1.000
_cell.angle_alpha   90.00
_cell.angle_beta   90.00
_cell.angle_gamma   90.00
#
_symmetry.space_group_name_H-M   'P 1'
#
loop_
_entity.id
_entity.type
_entity.pdbx_description
1 polymer ?
#
loop_
_entity_poly.entity_id
_entity_poly.type
_entity_poly.pdbx_seq_one_letter_code
_entity_poly.pdbx_strand_id
1 'polypeptide(L)'
;LILDRDGQEASFSVPEDPGQIAKDLLALYWQGMQKPLPLFPKSSLEFSAYATRFKKSRDNSDPIHKARAKWKSDSFSQFPGEGENAFFRLVFGEDDPFDDEFKNVSLMLFEPLLAHLELKEGTTLP
;
A
#
# COMPACT_ATOMS: atom_id res chain seq x y z
N LEU A 1 9.37 -9.90 14.76
CA LEU A 1 9.33 -10.97 13.76
C LEU A 1 7.90 -11.08 13.27
N ILE A 2 7.65 -10.85 11.99
CA ILE A 2 6.35 -11.04 11.34
C ILE A 2 6.59 -12.03 10.21
N LEU A 3 5.68 -12.98 9.98
CA LEU A 3 5.73 -13.81 8.79
C LEU A 3 4.96 -13.08 7.69
N ASP A 4 5.59 -12.92 6.52
CA ASP A 4 4.89 -12.41 5.35
C ASP A 4 3.91 -13.46 4.78
N ARG A 5 3.22 -13.09 3.71
CA ARG A 5 2.24 -13.97 3.05
C ARG A 5 2.88 -15.25 2.49
N ASP A 6 4.17 -15.23 2.20
CA ASP A 6 4.93 -16.32 1.61
C ASP A 6 5.70 -17.13 2.69
N GLY A 7 5.47 -16.84 3.97
CA GLY A 7 6.10 -17.51 5.10
C GLY A 7 7.53 -17.04 5.37
N GLN A 8 7.97 -15.95 4.76
CA GLN A 8 9.29 -15.38 4.99
C GLN A 8 9.30 -14.54 6.27
N GLU A 9 10.42 -14.60 6.98
CA GLU A 9 10.65 -13.73 8.13
C GLU A 9 10.85 -12.29 7.67
N ALA A 10 9.98 -11.41 8.17
CA ALA A 10 10.09 -9.97 8.04
C ALA A 10 10.35 -9.30 9.39
N SER A 11 11.19 -8.27 9.36
CA SER A 11 11.42 -7.34 10.46
C SER A 11 11.23 -5.90 10.00
N PHE A 12 11.11 -5.00 10.98
CA PHE A 12 11.19 -3.57 10.73
C PHE A 12 12.45 -3.03 11.40
N SER A 13 13.23 -2.24 10.67
CA SER A 13 14.29 -1.44 11.25
C SER A 13 13.71 -0.28 12.06
N VAL A 14 14.49 0.25 13.00
CA VAL A 14 14.09 1.41 13.80
C VAL A 14 14.18 2.67 12.93
N PRO A 15 13.10 3.46 12.79
CA PRO A 15 13.15 4.74 12.09
C PRO A 15 14.00 5.77 12.81
N GLU A 16 14.55 6.73 12.06
CA GLU A 16 15.31 7.86 12.63
C GLU A 16 14.41 8.76 13.50
N ASP A 17 13.19 9.03 13.04
CA ASP A 17 12.19 9.81 13.76
C ASP A 17 10.84 9.06 13.86
N PRO A 18 10.71 8.11 14.80
CA PRO A 18 9.46 7.38 14.99
C PRO A 18 8.32 8.29 15.48
N GLY A 19 8.65 9.42 16.12
CA GLY A 19 7.66 10.38 16.63
C GLY A 19 6.94 11.11 15.49
N GLN A 20 7.70 11.54 14.49
CA GLN A 20 7.14 12.18 13.30
C GLN A 20 6.28 11.20 12.48
N ILE A 21 6.74 9.96 12.28
CA ILE A 21 5.93 8.92 11.61
C ILE A 21 4.61 8.70 12.37
N ALA A 22 4.66 8.52 13.70
CA ALA A 22 3.45 8.32 14.50
C ALA A 22 2.49 9.52 14.40
N LYS A 23 3.01 10.74 14.39
CA LYS A 23 2.22 11.97 14.24
C LYS A 23 1.50 12.02 12.89
N ASP A 24 2.17 11.67 11.81
CA ASP A 24 1.58 11.67 10.47
C ASP A 24 0.50 10.59 10.32
N LEU A 25 0.74 9.40 10.88
CA LEU A 25 -0.27 8.34 10.94
C LEU A 25 -1.50 8.74 11.76
N LEU A 26 -1.30 9.43 12.89
CA LEU A 26 -2.40 9.96 13.69
C LEU A 26 -3.16 11.07 12.96
N ALA A 27 -2.48 11.89 12.17
CA ALA A 27 -3.13 12.89 11.33
C ALA A 27 -4.04 12.24 10.28
N LEU A 28 -3.58 11.17 9.61
CA LEU A 28 -4.42 10.38 8.70
C LEU A 28 -5.61 9.76 9.41
N TYR A 29 -5.39 9.15 10.58
CA TYR A 29 -6.47 8.58 11.39
C TYR A 29 -7.54 9.63 11.70
N TRP A 30 -7.12 10.82 12.18
CA TRP A 30 -8.04 11.88 12.53
C TRP A 30 -8.82 12.44 11.33
N GLN A 31 -8.18 12.55 10.16
CA GLN A 31 -8.85 12.92 8.92
C GLN A 31 -9.87 11.85 8.49
N GLY A 32 -9.50 10.56 8.59
CA GLY A 32 -10.36 9.42 8.30
C GLY A 32 -11.61 9.32 9.18
N MET A 33 -11.58 9.91 10.37
CA MET A 33 -12.75 10.02 11.26
C MET A 33 -13.70 11.15 10.87
N GLN A 34 -13.25 12.12 10.06
CA GLN A 34 -14.07 13.25 9.61
C GLN A 34 -14.60 13.07 8.19
N LYS A 35 -13.80 12.44 7.32
CA LYS A 35 -14.17 12.11 5.95
C LYS A 35 -13.53 10.78 5.53
N PRO A 36 -14.14 10.02 4.63
CA PRO A 36 -13.49 8.85 4.06
C PRO A 36 -12.22 9.25 3.29
N LEU A 37 -11.09 8.63 3.63
CA LEU A 37 -9.84 8.81 2.89
C LEU A 37 -9.76 7.81 1.73
N PRO A 38 -9.25 8.20 0.55
CA PRO A 38 -9.02 7.29 -0.57
C PRO A 38 -7.84 6.35 -0.27
N LEU A 39 -8.04 5.45 0.69
CA LEU A 39 -7.09 4.47 1.17
C LEU A 39 -7.64 3.06 0.90
N PHE A 40 -7.16 2.46 -0.18
CA PHE A 40 -7.54 1.11 -0.61
C PHE A 40 -6.35 0.18 -0.37
N PRO A 41 -6.35 -0.67 0.69
CA PRO A 41 -5.13 -1.30 1.20
C PRO A 41 -4.25 -2.00 0.14
N LYS A 42 -4.85 -2.75 -0.80
CA LYS A 42 -4.08 -3.47 -1.83
C LYS A 42 -3.53 -2.52 -2.89
N SER A 43 -4.37 -1.61 -3.39
CA SER A 43 -4.00 -0.66 -4.45
C SER A 43 -2.99 0.37 -3.95
N SER A 44 -3.16 0.86 -2.72
CA SER A 44 -2.30 1.84 -2.06
C SER A 44 -0.92 1.27 -1.72
N LEU A 45 -0.87 0.01 -1.26
CA LEU A 45 0.40 -0.68 -1.00
C LEU A 45 1.20 -0.87 -2.28
N GLU A 46 0.57 -1.33 -3.36
CA GLU A 46 1.23 -1.54 -4.65
C GLU A 46 1.66 -0.22 -5.27
N PHE A 47 0.80 0.80 -5.26
CA PHE A 47 1.19 2.14 -5.66
C PHE A 47 2.47 2.58 -4.93
N SER A 48 2.47 2.50 -3.60
CA SER A 48 3.58 2.97 -2.78
C SER A 48 4.85 2.14 -3.00
N ALA A 49 4.73 0.82 -3.15
CA ALA A 49 5.85 -0.07 -3.43
C ALA A 49 6.55 0.28 -4.76
N TYR A 50 5.78 0.55 -5.82
CA TYR A 50 6.33 0.96 -7.12
C TYR A 50 6.79 2.43 -7.11
N ALA A 51 6.15 3.28 -6.33
CA ALA A 51 6.53 4.69 -6.19
C ALA A 51 7.75 4.92 -5.28
N THR A 52 8.19 3.96 -4.48
CA THR A 52 9.33 4.14 -3.55
C THR A 52 10.36 3.02 -3.72
N ARG A 53 10.03 1.81 -3.29
CA ARG A 53 10.94 0.66 -3.18
C ARG A 53 11.42 0.14 -4.52
N PHE A 54 10.54 0.06 -5.52
CA PHE A 54 10.88 -0.49 -6.84
C PHE A 54 11.29 0.54 -7.89
N LYS A 55 11.34 1.84 -7.56
CA LYS A 55 11.82 2.90 -8.49
C LYS A 55 13.22 2.66 -9.04
N LYS A 56 14.07 1.91 -8.33
CA LYS A 56 15.44 1.55 -8.76
C LYS A 56 15.52 0.20 -9.46
N SER A 57 14.41 -0.54 -9.55
CA SER A 57 14.36 -1.83 -10.26
C SER A 57 14.25 -1.62 -11.77
N ARG A 58 14.53 -2.66 -12.55
CA ARG A 58 14.33 -2.64 -14.01
C ARG A 58 12.85 -2.55 -14.41
N ASP A 59 11.92 -2.72 -13.47
CA ASP A 59 10.49 -2.55 -13.71
C ASP A 59 10.12 -1.06 -13.54
N ASN A 60 10.13 -0.32 -14.66
CA ASN A 60 9.73 1.08 -14.72
C ASN A 60 8.21 1.25 -14.96
N SER A 61 7.41 0.28 -14.51
CA SER A 61 5.96 0.36 -14.59
C SER A 61 5.43 1.56 -13.82
N ASP A 62 4.45 2.26 -14.40
CA ASP A 62 3.72 3.33 -13.73
C ASP A 62 3.08 2.81 -12.42
N PRO A 63 3.40 3.39 -11.25
CA PRO A 63 2.80 3.01 -9.97
C PRO A 63 1.26 3.03 -9.97
N ILE A 64 0.64 3.96 -10.68
CA ILE A 64 -0.83 4.03 -10.79
C ILE A 64 -1.37 2.84 -11.58
N HIS A 65 -0.64 2.38 -12.59
CA HIS A 65 -1.03 1.17 -13.33
C HIS A 65 -1.05 -0.07 -12.42
N LYS A 66 -0.08 -0.19 -11.50
CA LYS A 66 -0.02 -1.27 -10.52
C LYS A 66 -1.15 -1.19 -9.49
N ALA A 67 -1.50 0.02 -9.05
CA ALA A 67 -2.68 0.25 -8.22
C ALA A 67 -3.97 -0.22 -8.93
N ARG A 68 -4.18 0.21 -10.17
CA ARG A 68 -5.33 -0.17 -11.00
C ARG A 68 -5.42 -1.69 -11.22
N ALA A 69 -4.29 -2.38 -11.29
CA ALA A 69 -4.27 -3.84 -11.41
C ALA A 69 -4.82 -4.56 -10.17
N LYS A 70 -4.72 -3.96 -8.97
CA LYS A 70 -5.39 -4.47 -7.77
C LYS A 70 -6.83 -4.03 -7.67
N TRP A 71 -7.16 -2.86 -8.21
CA TRP A 71 -8.50 -2.30 -8.21
C TRP A 71 -9.47 -3.09 -9.09
N LYS A 72 -9.06 -3.37 -10.34
CA LYS A 72 -9.92 -4.01 -11.33
C LYS A 72 -10.05 -5.50 -11.07
N SER A 73 -11.24 -6.03 -11.30
CA SER A 73 -11.44 -7.47 -11.44
C SER A 73 -10.77 -7.93 -12.73
N ASP A 74 -9.84 -8.87 -12.60
CA ASP A 74 -9.28 -9.59 -13.74
C ASP A 74 -10.20 -10.77 -14.06
N SER A 75 -10.65 -10.90 -15.30
CA SER A 75 -11.48 -12.02 -15.77
C SER A 75 -10.79 -13.38 -15.59
N PHE A 76 -9.45 -13.40 -15.45
CA PHE A 76 -8.66 -14.60 -15.18
C PHE A 76 -8.39 -14.83 -13.67
N SER A 77 -8.73 -13.86 -12.80
CA SER A 77 -8.58 -13.98 -11.35
C SER A 77 -9.81 -14.61 -10.72
N GLN A 78 -9.61 -15.56 -9.81
CA GLN A 78 -10.69 -16.15 -9.00
C GLN A 78 -11.21 -15.19 -7.92
N PHE A 79 -10.48 -14.10 -7.64
CA PHE A 79 -10.83 -13.13 -6.62
C PHE A 79 -11.22 -11.79 -7.27
N PRO A 80 -12.28 -11.13 -6.76
CA PRO A 80 -12.68 -9.82 -7.25
C PRO A 80 -11.58 -8.79 -6.98
N GLY A 81 -11.49 -7.80 -7.87
CA GLY A 81 -10.66 -6.62 -7.66
C GLY A 81 -11.08 -5.86 -6.41
N GLU A 82 -10.15 -5.09 -5.85
CA GLU A 82 -10.43 -4.29 -4.66
C GLU A 82 -11.57 -3.28 -4.87
N GLY A 83 -11.75 -2.78 -6.09
CA GLY A 83 -12.83 -1.87 -6.47
C GLY A 83 -14.23 -2.50 -6.43
N GLU A 84 -14.35 -3.83 -6.40
CA GLU A 84 -15.66 -4.48 -6.20
C GLU A 84 -16.14 -4.47 -4.75
N ASN A 85 -15.32 -3.99 -3.81
CA ASN A 85 -15.72 -3.88 -2.42
C ASN A 85 -16.90 -2.91 -2.29
N ALA A 86 -18.03 -3.39 -1.75
CA ALA A 86 -19.25 -2.61 -1.61
C ALA A 86 -19.06 -1.33 -0.77
N PHE A 87 -18.17 -1.35 0.23
CA PHE A 87 -17.88 -0.17 1.04
C PHE A 87 -17.14 0.91 0.25
N PHE A 88 -16.19 0.51 -0.62
CA PHE A 88 -15.48 1.47 -1.46
C PHE A 88 -16.38 2.06 -2.53
N ARG A 89 -17.23 1.25 -3.19
CA ARG A 89 -18.22 1.75 -4.14
C ARG A 89 -19.24 2.70 -3.52
N LEU A 90 -19.72 2.38 -2.31
CA LEU A 90 -20.67 3.23 -1.61
C LEU A 90 -20.12 4.64 -1.34
N VAL A 91 -18.82 4.73 -1.05
CA VAL A 91 -18.16 5.97 -0.63
C VAL A 91 -17.59 6.76 -1.80
N PHE A 92 -16.90 6.09 -2.73
CA PHE A 92 -16.14 6.73 -3.79
C PHE A 92 -16.81 6.61 -5.17
N GLY A 93 -17.94 5.90 -5.26
CA GLY A 93 -18.68 5.73 -6.50
C GLY A 93 -17.97 4.84 -7.51
N GLU A 94 -18.23 5.12 -8.80
CA GLU A 94 -17.69 4.38 -9.95
C GLU A 94 -16.56 5.14 -10.66
N ASP A 95 -16.22 6.34 -10.18
CA ASP A 95 -15.14 7.16 -10.75
C ASP A 95 -13.76 6.57 -10.40
N ASP A 96 -12.73 6.93 -11.18
CA ASP A 96 -11.36 6.49 -10.92
C ASP A 96 -10.82 7.18 -9.64
N PRO A 97 -10.56 6.43 -8.55
CA PRO A 97 -10.24 7.03 -7.26
C PRO A 97 -8.75 7.36 -7.10
N PHE A 98 -7.94 7.22 -8.17
CA PHE A 98 -6.48 7.38 -8.13
C PHE A 98 -6.00 8.81 -8.44
N ASP A 99 -6.55 9.77 -7.69
CA ASP A 99 -6.17 11.19 -7.77
C ASP A 99 -4.93 11.53 -6.90
N ASP A 100 -4.67 12.83 -6.74
CA ASP A 100 -3.54 13.28 -5.92
C ASP A 100 -3.76 13.06 -4.42
N GLU A 101 -5.01 13.05 -3.94
CA GLU A 101 -5.31 12.73 -2.54
C GLU A 101 -4.98 11.26 -2.25
N PHE A 102 -5.39 10.34 -3.14
CA PHE A 102 -5.01 8.93 -3.08
C PHE A 102 -3.49 8.74 -3.00
N LYS A 103 -2.73 9.41 -3.87
CA LYS A 103 -1.26 9.29 -3.90
C LYS A 103 -0.64 9.73 -2.57
N ASN A 104 -1.09 10.87 -2.06
CA ASN A 104 -0.58 11.44 -0.81
C ASN A 104 -0.89 10.55 0.39
N VAL A 105 -2.15 10.10 0.52
CA VAL A 105 -2.58 9.21 1.61
C VAL A 105 -1.83 7.88 1.55
N SER A 106 -1.68 7.31 0.35
CA SER A 106 -0.97 6.05 0.14
C SER A 106 0.49 6.14 0.56
N LEU A 107 1.22 7.17 0.11
CA LEU A 107 2.62 7.34 0.47
C LEU A 107 2.80 7.63 1.95
N MET A 108 1.99 8.53 2.52
CA MET A 108 2.09 8.89 3.94
C MET A 108 1.94 7.67 4.86
N LEU A 109 1.14 6.68 4.48
CA LEU A 109 0.99 5.42 5.23
C LEU A 109 2.08 4.40 4.90
N PHE A 110 2.27 4.10 3.61
CA PHE A 110 3.04 2.91 3.20
C PHE A 110 4.51 3.19 2.90
N GLU A 111 4.91 4.41 2.60
CA GLU A 111 6.33 4.75 2.41
C GLU A 111 7.18 4.43 3.64
N PRO A 112 6.86 4.93 4.85
CA PRO A 112 7.66 4.60 6.04
C PRO A 112 7.61 3.10 6.34
N LEU A 113 6.45 2.45 6.16
CA LEU A 113 6.32 1.00 6.32
C LEU A 113 7.28 0.23 5.40
N LEU A 114 7.30 0.58 4.11
CA LEU A 114 8.12 -0.10 3.10
C LEU A 114 9.61 0.24 3.20
N ALA A 115 9.96 1.44 3.65
CA ALA A 115 11.33 1.88 3.86
C ALA A 115 12.00 1.11 5.01
N HIS A 116 11.24 0.76 6.04
CA HIS A 116 11.74 0.03 7.20
C HIS A 116 11.55 -1.48 7.11
N LEU A 117 10.81 -1.99 6.12
CA LEU A 117 10.58 -3.42 5.93
C LEU A 117 11.85 -4.13 5.46
N GLU A 118 12.37 -5.01 6.31
CA GLU A 118 13.48 -5.89 6.04
C GLU A 118 12.95 -7.31 5.80
N LEU A 119 13.26 -7.85 4.61
CA LEU A 119 12.96 -9.24 4.27
C LEU A 119 14.23 -10.04 4.51
N LYS A 120 14.18 -11.10 5.31
CA LYS A 120 15.28 -12.06 5.36
C LYS A 120 15.15 -12.98 4.16
N GLU A 121 16.19 -13.06 3.33
CA GLU A 121 16.30 -14.14 2.35
C GLU A 121 16.27 -15.48 3.09
N GLY A 122 15.42 -16.38 2.60
CA GLY A 122 15.20 -17.69 3.21
C GLY A 122 16.53 -18.38 3.49
N THR A 123 16.79 -18.65 4.77
CA THR A 123 17.84 -19.55 5.20
C THR A 123 17.58 -20.90 4.55
N THR A 124 18.25 -21.21 3.44
CA THR A 124 18.45 -22.60 3.05
C THR A 124 19.24 -23.24 4.17
N LEU A 125 18.56 -23.97 5.05
CA LEU A 125 19.20 -24.90 5.97
C LEU A 125 19.98 -25.94 5.12
N PRO A 126 21.18 -26.34 5.55
CA PRO A 126 22.04 -27.27 4.80
C PRO A 126 21.44 -28.67 4.64
#